data_AF-A0A284RAE7-F1
#
_entry.id   AF-A0A284RAE7-F1
#
_cell.length_a   1.000
_cell.length_b   1.000
_cell.length_c   1.000
_cell.angle_alpha   90.00
_cell.angle_beta   90.00
_cell.angle_gamma   90.00
#
_symmetry.space_group_name_H-M   'P 1'
#
loop_
_entity.id
_entity.type
_entity.pdbx_description
1 polymer ?
#
loop_
_entity_poly.entity_id
_entity_poly.type
_entity_poly.pdbx_seq_one_letter_code
_entity_poly.pdbx_strand_id
1 'polypeptide(L)'
;MASLAFTRNPVLTRNALFTLFRIPAIKPLFAANFLPAFLTAPNPFTWRIPSLLELFPSIVLAVPKKKTSHSRKAMRAANKGLKDKQNIVNCPGSERGKTNCEAACLICHETERFVQRSEGVS
;
A
#
# COMPACT_ATOMS: atom_id res chain seq x y z
N MET A 1 -45.77 21.05 2.33
CA MET A 1 -45.85 21.38 0.90
C MET A 1 -44.83 22.46 0.59
N ALA A 2 -43.68 22.10 0.02
CA ALA A 2 -42.76 23.03 -0.66
C ALA A 2 -41.76 22.18 -1.46
N SER A 3 -42.11 21.90 -2.72
CA SER A 3 -41.22 21.29 -3.70
C SER A 3 -40.25 22.34 -4.22
N LEU A 4 -38.94 22.05 -4.21
CA LEU A 4 -37.99 22.74 -5.08
C LEU A 4 -37.47 21.74 -6.11
N ALA A 5 -37.86 22.01 -7.35
CA ALA A 5 -37.54 21.28 -8.56
C ALA A 5 -36.03 21.28 -8.80
N PHE A 6 -35.42 20.10 -8.80
CA PHE A 6 -34.09 19.92 -9.38
C PHE A 6 -34.26 19.71 -10.88
N THR A 7 -33.88 20.72 -11.64
CA THR A 7 -33.92 20.71 -13.10
C THR A 7 -32.96 19.66 -13.65
N ARG A 8 -33.48 18.81 -14.53
CA ARG A 8 -32.70 17.94 -15.41
C ARG A 8 -31.86 18.82 -16.34
N ASN A 9 -30.60 18.47 -16.56
CA ASN A 9 -30.03 18.61 -17.89
C ASN A 9 -29.09 17.44 -18.24
N PRO A 10 -29.37 16.71 -19.32
CA PRO A 10 -28.60 15.55 -19.77
C PRO A 10 -27.69 15.92 -20.94
N VAL A 11 -26.36 15.82 -20.80
CA VAL A 11 -25.46 15.81 -21.97
C VAL A 11 -24.19 15.04 -21.64
N LEU A 12 -24.14 13.75 -22.00
CA LEU A 12 -22.92 13.20 -22.59
C LEU A 12 -23.28 11.99 -23.47
N THR A 13 -23.91 12.31 -24.59
CA THR A 13 -24.02 11.40 -25.73
C THR A 13 -22.75 11.50 -26.59
N ARG A 14 -22.47 10.37 -27.24
CA ARG A 14 -21.67 10.21 -28.47
C ARG A 14 -20.16 10.31 -28.37
N ASN A 15 -19.52 9.15 -28.46
CA ASN A 15 -18.65 8.78 -29.59
C ASN A 15 -18.38 7.27 -29.49
N ALA A 16 -19.28 6.41 -29.98
CA ALA A 16 -19.38 5.99 -31.38
C ALA A 16 -17.97 5.70 -31.96
N LEU A 17 -17.50 4.46 -31.81
CA LEU A 17 -17.58 3.44 -32.88
C LEU A 17 -16.84 3.83 -34.17
N PHE A 18 -15.60 4.32 -34.05
CA PHE A 18 -14.60 4.24 -35.11
C PHE A 18 -13.27 3.94 -34.40
N THR A 19 -12.77 2.71 -34.45
CA THR A 19 -11.71 2.36 -35.41
C THR A 19 -11.46 0.84 -35.36
N LEU A 20 -12.47 0.03 -35.71
CA LEU A 20 -12.28 -1.38 -36.05
C LEU A 20 -11.85 -1.47 -37.52
N PHE A 21 -10.61 -1.09 -37.86
CA PHE A 21 -9.97 -1.53 -39.09
C PHE A 21 -8.47 -1.21 -39.05
N ARG A 22 -7.68 -2.08 -38.43
CA ARG A 22 -6.25 -2.16 -38.74
C ARG A 22 -5.78 -3.59 -38.65
N ILE A 23 -5.82 -4.26 -39.79
CA ILE A 23 -5.27 -5.58 -40.04
C ILE A 23 -3.73 -5.46 -39.98
N PRO A 24 -3.02 -6.12 -39.04
CA PRO A 24 -1.58 -6.25 -39.18
C PRO A 24 -1.28 -7.39 -40.15
N ALA A 25 -0.53 -7.04 -41.21
CA ALA A 25 -0.06 -7.94 -42.24
C ALA A 25 0.67 -9.16 -41.65
N ILE A 26 0.31 -10.33 -42.19
CA ILE A 26 0.97 -11.62 -42.01
C ILE A 26 2.43 -11.44 -42.46
N LYS A 27 3.39 -11.52 -41.53
CA LYS A 27 4.82 -11.57 -41.87
C LYS A 27 5.22 -13.02 -42.14
N PRO A 28 5.97 -13.29 -43.23
CA PRO A 28 6.33 -14.64 -43.64
C PRO A 28 7.21 -15.35 -42.60
N LEU A 29 6.81 -16.57 -42.29
CA LEU A 29 7.50 -17.52 -41.42
C LEU A 29 8.67 -18.15 -42.18
N PHE A 30 9.76 -17.44 -42.47
CA PHE A 30 11.00 -18.11 -42.93
C PHE A 30 12.21 -17.19 -42.80
N ALA A 31 12.92 -17.30 -41.68
CA ALA A 31 14.37 -17.12 -41.58
C ALA A 31 14.77 -17.49 -40.15
N ALA A 32 15.11 -18.76 -39.97
CA ALA A 32 15.75 -19.27 -38.77
C ALA A 32 17.15 -18.63 -38.63
N ASN A 33 17.23 -17.50 -37.94
CA ASN A 33 18.49 -17.01 -37.41
C ASN A 33 18.75 -17.75 -36.09
N PHE A 34 19.39 -18.93 -36.18
CA PHE A 34 20.04 -19.58 -35.05
C PHE A 34 21.26 -18.74 -34.62
N LEU A 35 20.99 -17.63 -33.94
CA LEU A 35 21.97 -16.95 -33.09
C LEU A 35 21.71 -17.41 -31.65
N PRO A 36 22.73 -17.80 -30.87
CA PRO A 36 22.54 -18.24 -29.50
C PRO A 36 21.88 -17.14 -28.67
N ALA A 37 20.68 -17.42 -28.16
CA ALA A 37 19.79 -16.48 -27.47
C ALA A 37 20.39 -15.84 -26.19
N PHE A 38 21.57 -16.28 -25.75
CA PHE A 38 22.25 -15.76 -24.57
C PHE A 38 23.08 -14.49 -24.82
N LEU A 39 23.49 -14.22 -26.07
CA LEU A 39 24.24 -12.99 -26.41
C LEU A 39 23.33 -11.83 -26.84
N THR A 40 22.09 -12.12 -27.19
CA THR A 40 21.04 -11.13 -27.49
C THR A 40 20.09 -10.91 -26.32
N ALA A 41 20.30 -11.58 -25.18
CA ALA A 41 19.54 -11.32 -23.97
C ALA A 41 19.87 -9.89 -23.49
N PRO A 42 18.90 -8.95 -23.49
CA PRO A 42 19.10 -7.65 -22.87
C PRO A 42 19.44 -7.92 -21.40
N ASN A 43 20.58 -7.43 -20.94
CA ASN A 43 20.92 -7.52 -19.52
C ASN A 43 19.77 -6.87 -18.73
N PRO A 44 19.11 -7.59 -17.81
CA PRO A 44 17.99 -7.05 -17.04
C PRO A 44 18.41 -5.96 -16.04
N PHE A 45 19.67 -5.51 -16.13
CA PHE A 45 20.34 -4.63 -15.18
C PHE A 45 21.19 -3.58 -15.92
N THR A 46 20.71 -3.00 -17.02
CA THR A 46 21.21 -1.67 -17.40
C THR A 46 20.64 -0.66 -16.43
N TRP A 47 21.40 -0.27 -15.41
CA TRP A 47 21.13 0.98 -14.72
C TRP A 47 21.47 2.12 -15.68
N ARG A 48 20.52 2.46 -16.55
CA ARG A 48 20.60 3.70 -17.33
C ARG A 48 20.39 4.82 -16.33
N ILE A 49 21.49 5.38 -15.85
CA ILE A 49 21.47 6.58 -15.03
C ILE A 49 20.91 7.68 -15.94
N PRO A 50 19.70 8.19 -15.68
CA PRO A 50 19.15 9.26 -16.49
C PRO A 50 20.10 10.44 -16.43
N SER A 51 20.34 11.08 -17.58
CA SER A 51 21.15 12.30 -17.63
C SER A 51 20.62 13.31 -16.59
N LEU A 52 21.49 14.09 -15.94
CA LEU A 52 21.07 15.04 -14.89
C LEU A 52 19.92 15.95 -15.37
N LEU A 53 19.92 16.31 -16.65
CA LEU A 53 18.85 17.08 -17.32
C LEU A 53 17.47 16.40 -17.28
N GLU A 54 17.42 15.08 -17.36
CA GLU A 54 16.19 14.29 -17.30
C GLU A 54 15.71 14.08 -15.85
N LEU A 55 16.63 14.18 -14.89
CA LEU A 55 16.34 14.05 -13.45
C LEU A 55 15.81 15.36 -12.83
N PHE A 56 16.26 16.53 -13.30
CA PHE A 56 15.79 17.82 -12.80
C PHE A 56 14.26 18.03 -12.86
N PRO A 57 13.53 17.74 -13.95
CA PRO A 57 12.09 17.99 -13.99
C PRO A 57 11.32 17.17 -12.95
N SER A 58 11.69 15.91 -12.72
CA SER A 58 11.01 15.06 -11.74
C SER A 58 11.33 15.47 -10.30
N ILE A 59 12.58 15.82 -10.00
CA ILE A 59 12.98 16.31 -8.66
C ILE A 59 12.32 17.65 -8.34
N VAL A 60 12.27 18.59 -9.28
CA VAL A 60 11.68 19.91 -9.06
C VAL A 60 10.15 19.84 -8.89
N LEU A 61 9.48 18.85 -9.50
CA LEU A 61 8.05 18.62 -9.32
C LEU A 61 7.71 17.80 -8.07
N ALA A 62 8.62 16.94 -7.60
CA ALA A 62 8.39 16.10 -6.43
C ALA A 62 8.43 16.87 -5.10
N VAL A 63 9.02 18.07 -5.07
CA VAL A 63 9.12 18.88 -3.86
C VAL A 63 7.80 19.60 -3.58
N PRO A 64 7.28 19.55 -2.33
CA PRO A 64 6.13 20.34 -1.94
C PRO A 64 6.35 21.82 -2.25
N LYS A 65 5.56 22.36 -3.19
CA LYS A 65 5.72 23.73 -3.69
C LYS A 65 5.61 24.78 -2.58
N LYS A 66 4.82 24.50 -1.54
CA LYS A 66 4.50 25.41 -0.43
C LYS A 66 4.33 24.62 0.88
N LYS A 67 4.60 25.28 2.00
CA LYS A 67 4.35 24.73 3.34
C LYS A 67 2.85 24.49 3.53
N THR A 68 2.48 23.33 4.06
CA THR A 68 1.08 23.02 4.41
C THR A 68 0.63 23.82 5.62
N SER A 69 -0.59 24.36 5.61
CA SER A 69 -1.18 25.05 6.77
C SER A 69 -1.43 24.10 7.93
N HIS A 70 -1.49 24.66 9.15
CA HIS A 70 -1.78 23.92 10.37
C HIS A 70 -3.11 23.14 10.28
N SER A 71 -4.18 23.80 9.83
CA SER A 71 -5.49 23.18 9.61
C SER A 71 -5.43 21.97 8.65
N ARG A 72 -4.73 22.10 7.51
CA ARG A 72 -4.60 21.01 6.54
C ARG A 72 -3.76 19.84 7.07
N LYS A 73 -2.79 20.10 7.95
CA LYS A 73 -2.04 19.05 8.67
C LYS A 73 -2.96 18.35 9.69
N ALA A 74 -3.71 19.11 10.47
CA ALA A 74 -4.63 18.58 11.49
C ALA A 74 -5.69 17.66 10.87
N MET A 75 -6.35 18.07 9.79
CA MET A 75 -7.35 17.24 9.10
C MET A 75 -6.78 15.89 8.62
N ARG A 76 -5.53 15.84 8.14
CA ARG A 76 -4.90 14.58 7.70
C ARG A 76 -4.53 13.65 8.86
N ALA A 77 -4.28 14.21 10.04
CA ALA A 77 -3.92 13.45 11.24
C ALA A 77 -5.15 13.03 12.07
N ALA A 78 -6.28 13.73 11.93
CA ALA A 78 -7.49 13.52 12.73
C ALA A 78 -8.01 12.07 12.70
N ASN A 79 -7.93 11.41 11.53
CA ASN A 79 -8.45 10.05 11.36
C ASN A 79 -7.44 8.95 11.77
N LYS A 80 -6.31 9.32 12.36
CA LYS A 80 -5.20 8.40 12.68
C LYS A 80 -4.98 8.23 14.19
N GLY A 81 -5.96 8.60 15.00
CA GLY A 81 -5.90 8.40 16.46
C GLY A 81 -5.83 6.93 16.85
N LEU A 82 -5.19 6.66 17.99
CA LEU A 82 -5.23 5.33 18.60
C LEU A 82 -6.67 5.02 19.01
N LYS A 83 -7.18 3.85 18.62
CA LYS A 83 -8.50 3.39 19.06
C LYS A 83 -8.40 2.88 20.49
N ASP A 84 -9.32 3.32 21.34
CA ASP A 84 -9.39 2.84 22.73
C ASP A 84 -9.80 1.37 22.76
N LYS A 85 -8.98 0.55 23.40
CA LYS A 85 -9.29 -0.86 23.65
C LYS A 85 -10.08 -0.96 24.95
N GLN A 86 -11.38 -1.21 24.85
CA GLN A 86 -12.26 -1.41 26.02
C GLN A 86 -12.16 -2.82 26.61
N ASN A 87 -11.48 -3.72 25.92
CA ASN A 87 -11.35 -5.10 26.34
C ASN A 87 -10.14 -5.25 27.27
N ILE A 88 -10.26 -4.71 28.48
CA ILE A 88 -9.30 -4.89 29.57
C ILE A 88 -10.01 -5.76 30.61
N VAL A 89 -9.57 -7.02 30.72
CA VAL A 89 -10.07 -7.98 31.70
C VAL A 89 -8.98 -8.25 32.73
N ASN A 90 -9.38 -8.38 34.00
CA ASN A 90 -8.43 -8.72 35.05
C ASN A 90 -8.06 -10.20 34.93
N CYS A 91 -6.77 -10.51 35.02
CA CYS A 91 -6.34 -11.89 35.06
C CYS A 91 -6.45 -12.43 36.49
N PRO A 92 -7.00 -13.63 36.70
CA PRO A 92 -7.16 -14.20 38.04
C PRO A 92 -5.83 -14.46 38.76
N GLY A 93 -4.70 -14.61 38.05
CA GLY A 93 -3.37 -14.83 38.63
C GLY A 93 -2.52 -13.57 38.85
N SER A 94 -3.01 -12.38 38.46
CA SER A 94 -2.30 -11.13 38.73
C SER A 94 -3.28 -9.96 38.71
N GLU A 95 -3.22 -9.08 39.69
CA GLU A 95 -4.12 -7.91 39.81
C GLU A 95 -3.96 -6.83 38.71
N ARG A 96 -3.12 -7.08 37.70
CA ARG A 96 -2.97 -6.19 36.54
C ARG A 96 -4.03 -6.49 35.49
N GLY A 97 -4.78 -5.46 35.08
CA GLY A 97 -5.71 -5.53 33.95
C GLY A 97 -4.97 -5.84 32.65
N LYS A 98 -5.40 -6.86 31.92
CA LYS A 98 -4.80 -7.32 30.66
C LYS A 98 -5.80 -7.19 29.53
N THR A 99 -5.31 -6.99 28.31
CA THR A 99 -6.19 -7.02 27.16
C THR A 99 -6.50 -8.48 26.80
N ASN A 100 -7.70 -8.96 27.14
CA ASN A 100 -8.17 -10.36 26.96
C ASN A 100 -7.34 -11.46 27.63
N CYS A 101 -8.02 -12.38 28.34
CA CYS A 101 -7.40 -13.57 28.93
C CYS A 101 -6.82 -14.56 27.89
N GLU A 102 -7.14 -14.40 26.61
CA GLU A 102 -6.61 -15.24 25.53
C GLU A 102 -5.16 -14.89 25.15
N ALA A 103 -4.75 -13.62 25.32
CA ALA A 103 -3.37 -13.23 25.12
C ALA A 103 -2.58 -13.55 26.40
N ALA A 104 -1.66 -14.50 26.31
CA ALA A 104 -0.80 -14.92 27.41
C ALA A 104 -0.23 -13.70 28.13
N CYS A 105 -0.51 -13.59 29.43
CA CYS A 105 0.07 -12.53 30.22
C CYS A 105 1.58 -12.68 30.26
N LEU A 106 2.31 -11.63 29.90
CA LEU A 106 3.76 -11.57 30.07
C LEU A 106 4.21 -11.92 31.49
N ILE A 107 3.47 -11.50 32.52
CA ILE A 107 3.81 -11.75 33.93
C ILE A 107 3.48 -13.18 34.36
N CYS A 108 2.30 -13.72 34.02
CA CYS A 108 1.93 -15.08 34.44
C CYS A 108 2.79 -16.11 33.72
N HIS A 109 3.07 -15.86 32.44
CA HIS A 109 3.97 -16.70 31.65
C HIS A 109 5.42 -16.64 32.15
N GLU A 110 5.90 -15.49 32.62
CA GLU A 110 7.23 -15.38 33.22
C GLU A 110 7.30 -16.09 34.59
N THR A 111 6.25 -15.97 35.42
CA THR A 111 6.18 -16.70 36.70
C THR A 111 6.10 -18.21 36.51
N GLU A 112 5.32 -18.68 35.53
CA GLU A 112 5.24 -20.10 35.16
C GLU A 112 6.58 -20.63 34.66
N ARG A 113 7.27 -19.88 33.78
CA ARG A 113 8.63 -20.24 33.33
C ARG A 113 9.66 -20.24 34.46
N PHE A 114 9.55 -19.34 35.43
CA PHE A 114 10.42 -19.34 36.60
C PHE A 114 10.23 -20.61 37.45
N VAL A 115 8.96 -20.99 37.71
CA VAL A 115 8.63 -22.21 38.47
C VAL A 115 9.11 -23.47 37.74
N GLN A 116 8.86 -23.58 36.43
CA GLN A 116 9.34 -24.73 35.64
C GLN A 116 10.87 -24.84 35.63
N ARG A 117 11.60 -23.72 35.65
CA ARG A 117 13.07 -23.72 35.74
C ARG A 117 13.55 -24.20 37.12
N SER A 118 12.84 -23.87 38.20
CA SER A 118 13.22 -24.37 39.54
C SER A 118 12.95 -25.86 39.73
N GLU A 119 11.99 -26.43 39.02
CA GLU A 119 11.63 -27.86 39.12
C GLU A 119 12.46 -28.78 38.21
N GLY A 120 13.07 -28.23 37.15
CA GLY A 120 13.94 -28.97 36.21
C GLY A 120 15.42 -29.04 36.59
N VAL A 121 15.78 -28.64 37.82
CA VAL A 121 17.12 -28.74 38.39
C VAL A 121 17.04 -29.70 39.59
N SER A 122 16.85 -30.99 39.29
CA SER A 122 16.92 -32.09 40.25
C SER A 122 17.37 -33.39 39.57
#